data_AF-A0AAV5JV14-F1
#
_entry.id   AF-A0AAV5JV14-F1
#
_cell.length_a   1.000
_cell.length_b   1.000
_cell.length_c   1.000
_cell.angle_alpha   90.00
_cell.angle_beta   90.00
_cell.angle_gamma   90.00
#
_symmetry.space_group_name_H-M   'P 1'
#
loop_
_entity.id
_entity.type
_entity.pdbx_description
1 polymer ?
#
loop_
_entity_poly.entity_id
_entity_poly.type
_entity_poly.pdbx_seq_one_letter_code
_entity_poly.pdbx_strand_id
1 'polypeptide(L)'
;MSYICSRLQEYTVETAIAVIADGGATLKIDAQHLRDLSFRAGSIYQFIGELHIQPDNETVLQARVGRNVDGIDLNLYHQSLQLLRQFQAEQMKNPTT
;
A
#
# COMPACT_ATOMS: atom_id res chain seq x y z
N MET A 1 -0.28 6.37 -10.02
CA MET A 1 0.57 6.07 -8.86
C MET A 1 -0.34 5.70 -7.69
N SER A 2 -0.22 4.49 -7.17
CA SER A 2 -1.01 3.93 -6.09
C SER A 2 -0.22 3.98 -4.78
N TYR A 3 -0.96 4.05 -3.67
CA TYR A 3 -0.43 4.19 -2.32
C TYR A 3 -1.11 3.19 -1.40
N ILE A 4 -0.33 2.48 -0.59
CA ILE A 4 -0.86 1.56 0.42
C ILE A 4 0.00 1.58 1.69
N CYS A 5 -0.64 1.49 2.85
CA CYS A 5 0.00 1.32 4.14
C CYS A 5 -0.69 0.18 4.87
N SER A 6 0.02 -0.91 5.13
CA SER A 6 -0.59 -2.11 5.72
C SER A 6 0.47 -3.01 6.35
N ARG A 7 0.01 -4.01 7.10
CA ARG A 7 0.85 -4.99 7.75
C ARG A 7 1.38 -5.98 6.72
N LEU A 8 2.69 -6.20 6.76
CA LEU A 8 3.34 -7.25 5.98
C LEU A 8 3.03 -8.61 6.60
N GLN A 9 2.50 -9.52 5.80
CA GLN A 9 2.24 -10.90 6.19
C GLN A 9 3.46 -11.77 5.92
N GLU A 10 4.02 -11.68 4.71
CA GLU A 10 5.16 -12.49 4.27
C GLU A 10 6.00 -11.74 3.23
N TYR A 11 7.25 -12.18 3.08
CA TYR A 11 8.16 -11.73 2.03
C TYR A 11 8.99 -12.92 1.53
N THR A 12 8.98 -13.14 0.22
CA THR A 12 9.76 -14.16 -0.47
C THR A 12 10.97 -13.50 -1.13
N VAL A 13 12.17 -13.91 -0.72
CA VAL A 13 13.44 -13.29 -1.14
C VAL A 13 13.75 -13.60 -2.60
N GLU A 14 13.48 -14.82 -3.04
CA GLU A 14 13.81 -15.33 -4.37
C GLU A 14 13.06 -14.59 -5.48
N THR A 15 11.81 -14.20 -5.20
CA THR A 15 10.93 -13.51 -6.16
C THR A 15 10.79 -12.02 -5.87
N ALA A 16 11.38 -11.53 -4.77
CA ALA A 16 11.17 -10.18 -4.23
C ALA A 16 9.68 -9.80 -4.08
N ILE A 17 8.82 -10.77 -3.74
CA ILE A 17 7.39 -10.54 -3.54
C ILE A 17 7.09 -10.44 -2.05
N ALA A 18 6.53 -9.30 -1.65
CA ALA A 18 5.92 -9.09 -0.35
C ALA A 18 4.40 -9.28 -0.46
N VAL A 19 3.77 -9.79 0.60
CA VAL A 19 2.31 -9.84 0.70
C VAL A 19 1.88 -9.03 1.90
N ILE A 20 1.00 -8.08 1.68
CA ILE A 20 0.36 -7.28 2.73
C ILE A 20 -1.09 -7.69 2.90
N ALA A 21 -1.62 -7.54 4.11
CA ALA A 21 -2.98 -7.94 4.44
C ALA A 21 -3.72 -6.86 5.25
N ASP A 22 -4.92 -6.50 4.81
CA ASP A 22 -5.84 -5.63 5.54
C ASP A 22 -7.29 -6.10 5.37
N GLY A 23 -8.06 -6.11 6.45
CA GLY A 23 -9.49 -6.45 6.42
C GLY A 23 -9.86 -7.81 5.80
N GLY A 24 -8.94 -8.79 5.78
CA GLY A 24 -9.14 -10.10 5.13
C GLY A 24 -8.82 -10.14 3.63
N ALA A 25 -8.45 -9.00 3.04
CA ALA A 25 -7.91 -8.92 1.69
C ALA A 25 -6.37 -8.91 1.72
N THR A 26 -5.76 -9.45 0.68
CA THR A 26 -4.31 -9.46 0.50
C THR A 26 -3.91 -8.82 -0.81
N LEU A 27 -2.75 -8.17 -0.84
CA LEU A 27 -2.16 -7.62 -2.06
C LEU A 27 -0.69 -8.03 -2.17
N LYS A 28 -0.30 -8.51 -3.35
CA LYS A 28 1.11 -8.78 -3.68
C LYS A 28 1.81 -7.48 -4.05
N ILE A 29 3.00 -7.30 -3.52
CA ILE A 29 3.89 -6.16 -3.73
C ILE A 29 5.16 -6.69 -4.38
N ASP A 30 5.42 -6.29 -5.60
CA ASP A 30 6.71 -6.50 -6.24
C ASP A 30 7.70 -5.45 -5.72
N ALA A 31 8.68 -5.93 -4.94
CA ALA A 31 9.68 -5.14 -4.27
C ALA A 31 11.06 -5.18 -4.96
N GLN A 32 11.16 -5.69 -6.19
CA GLN A 32 12.44 -5.85 -6.89
C GLN A 32 13.27 -4.55 -7.01
N HIS A 33 12.60 -3.38 -6.97
CA HIS A 33 13.23 -2.07 -7.07
C HIS A 33 13.57 -1.43 -5.71
N LEU A 34 13.27 -2.09 -4.60
CA LEU A 34 13.52 -1.60 -3.24
C LEU A 34 14.83 -2.18 -2.71
N ARG A 35 15.94 -1.44 -2.85
CA ARG A 35 17.29 -1.94 -2.51
C ARG A 35 17.66 -1.85 -1.03
N ASP A 36 17.11 -0.87 -0.31
CA ASP A 36 17.54 -0.53 1.06
C ASP A 36 16.44 -0.80 2.11
N LEU A 37 15.53 -1.73 1.83
CA LEU A 37 14.41 -2.05 2.71
C LEU A 37 14.50 -3.50 3.21
N SER A 38 14.68 -3.65 4.52
CA SER A 38 14.59 -4.96 5.18
C SER A 38 13.13 -5.25 5.56
N PHE A 39 12.60 -6.35 5.03
CA PHE A 39 11.24 -6.79 5.31
C PHE A 39 11.17 -7.65 6.57
N ARG A 40 10.17 -7.37 7.41
CA ARG A 40 9.87 -8.11 8.63
C ARG A 40 8.38 -8.41 8.67
N ALA A 41 8.03 -9.71 8.67
CA ALA A 41 6.65 -10.13 8.84
C ALA A 41 6.06 -9.58 10.16
N GLY A 42 4.81 -9.12 10.10
CA GLY A 42 4.11 -8.48 11.21
C GLY A 42 4.34 -6.97 11.35
N SER A 43 5.38 -6.41 10.73
CA SER A 43 5.61 -4.96 10.71
C SER A 43 4.71 -4.25 9.70
N ILE A 44 4.51 -2.95 9.88
CA ILE A 44 3.70 -2.10 9.00
C ILE A 44 4.63 -1.44 7.98
N TYR A 45 4.23 -1.53 6.72
CA TYR A 45 4.95 -0.90 5.61
C TYR A 45 4.04 -0.01 4.79
N GLN A 46 4.64 1.06 4.31
CA GLN A 46 4.08 1.98 3.34
C GLN A 46 4.73 1.72 1.98
N PHE A 47 3.93 1.56 0.94
CA PHE A 47 4.40 1.42 -0.45
C PHE A 47 3.76 2.45 -1.36
N ILE A 48 4.55 2.96 -2.30
CA ILE A 48 4.10 3.78 -3.42
C ILE A 48 4.57 3.11 -4.70
N GLY A 49 3.67 2.95 -5.67
CA GLY A 49 3.97 2.20 -6.88
C GLY A 49 2.90 2.28 -7.96
N GLU A 50 3.00 1.38 -8.92
CA GLU A 50 2.06 1.25 -10.03
C GLU A 50 1.34 -0.09 -9.89
N LEU A 51 0.02 -0.07 -10.05
CA LEU A 51 -0.81 -1.26 -9.92
C LEU A 51 -0.93 -1.95 -11.28
N HIS A 52 -0.50 -3.20 -11.35
CA HIS A 52 -0.57 -4.03 -12.55
C HIS A 52 -1.55 -5.18 -12.33
N ILE A 53 -2.38 -5.42 -13.34
CA ILE A 53 -3.28 -6.58 -13.41
C ILE A 53 -2.62 -7.59 -14.34
N GLN A 54 -2.27 -8.75 -13.80
CA GLN A 54 -1.64 -9.83 -14.54
C GLN A 54 -2.68 -10.61 -15.37
N PRO A 55 -2.25 -11.39 -16.38
CA PRO A 55 -3.16 -12.14 -17.26
C PRO A 55 -4.06 -13.15 -16.55
N ASP A 56 -3.67 -13.63 -15.37
CA ASP A 56 -4.43 -14.50 -14.47
C ASP A 56 -5.41 -13.74 -13.56
N ASN A 57 -5.59 -12.43 -13.81
CA ASN A 57 -6.39 -11.50 -13.02
C ASN A 57 -5.84 -11.28 -11.59
N GLU A 58 -4.61 -11.68 -11.31
CA GLU A 58 -3.93 -11.29 -10.08
C GLU A 58 -3.50 -9.83 -10.16
N THR A 59 -3.67 -9.11 -9.05
CA THR A 59 -3.27 -7.71 -8.96
C THR A 59 -1.97 -7.60 -8.17
N VAL A 60 -0.97 -6.94 -8.72
CA VAL A 60 0.35 -6.73 -8.10
C VAL A 60 0.71 -5.26 -8.13
N LEU A 61 1.15 -4.72 -7.00
CA LEU A 61 1.73 -3.38 -6.93
C LEU A 61 3.23 -3.46 -7.19
N GLN A 62 3.70 -2.88 -8.29
CA GLN A 62 5.13 -2.67 -8.52
C GLN A 62 5.60 -1.47 -7.68
N ALA A 63 6.28 -1.75 -6.57
CA ALA A 63 6.72 -0.72 -5.65
C ALA A 63 7.93 0.03 -6.19
N ARG A 64 7.86 1.36 -6.10
CA ARG A 64 8.96 2.29 -6.39
C ARG A 64 9.55 2.89 -5.11
N VAL A 65 8.72 2.99 -4.07
CA VAL A 65 9.12 3.42 -2.72
C VAL A 65 8.52 2.44 -1.72
N GLY A 66 9.29 2.09 -0.70
CA GLY A 66 8.84 1.31 0.45
C GLY A 66 9.47 1.84 1.73
N ARG A 67 8.70 1.87 2.82
CA ARG A 67 9.16 2.33 4.14
C ARG A 67 8.53 1.52 5.24
N ASN A 68 9.33 1.06 6.22
CA ASN A 68 8.81 0.58 7.49
C ASN A 68 8.26 1.77 8.29
N VAL A 69 7.01 1.65 8.74
CA VAL A 69 6.30 2.69 9.50
C VAL A 69 5.76 2.12 10.81
N ASP A 70 6.52 1.21 11.42
CA ASP A 70 6.20 0.70 12.75
C ASP A 70 6.05 1.87 13.74
N GLY A 71 4.96 1.85 14.51
CA GLY A 71 4.59 2.94 15.41
C GLY A 71 3.56 3.92 14.85
N ILE A 72 3.15 3.79 13.58
CA ILE A 72 1.98 4.52 13.06
C ILE A 72 0.69 4.01 13.72
N ASP A 73 -0.19 4.92 14.10
CA ASP A 73 -1.56 4.58 14.49
C ASP A 73 -2.39 4.36 13.23
N LEU A 74 -2.63 3.08 12.88
CA LEU A 74 -3.40 2.71 11.69
C LEU A 74 -4.86 3.18 11.75
N ASN A 75 -5.47 3.24 12.95
CA ASN A 75 -6.85 3.70 13.08
C ASN A 75 -6.95 5.18 12.73
N LEU A 76 -6.05 6.01 13.29
CA LEU A 76 -6.00 7.43 12.98
C LEU A 76 -5.66 7.69 11.51
N TYR A 77 -4.76 6.89 10.93
CA TYR A 77 -4.44 6.96 9.51
C TYR A 77 -5.67 6.67 8.63
N HIS A 78 -6.44 5.62 8.93
CA HIS A 78 -7.67 5.30 8.21
C HIS A 78 -8.73 6.40 8.31
N GLN A 79 -8.94 6.95 9.52
CA GLN A 79 -9.85 8.08 9.74
C GLN A 79 -9.43 9.31 8.93
N SER A 80 -8.13 9.61 8.92
CA SER A 80 -7.58 10.74 8.18
C SER A 80 -7.77 10.57 6.66
N LEU A 81 -7.58 9.37 6.13
CA LEU A 81 -7.86 9.06 4.72
C LEU A 81 -9.34 9.20 4.37
N GLN A 82 -10.24 8.79 5.27
CA GLN A 82 -11.67 8.93 5.07
C GLN A 82 -12.06 10.41 4.97
N LEU A 83 -11.57 11.24 5.88
CA LEU A 83 -11.80 12.69 5.86
C LEU A 83 -11.27 13.33 4.56
N LEU A 84 -10.06 12.94 4.13
CA LEU A 84 -9.48 13.43 2.87
C LEU A 84 -10.36 13.11 1.67
N ARG A 85 -10.87 11.88 1.57
CA ARG A 85 -11.77 11.47 0.47
C ARG A 85 -13.10 12.23 0.50
N GLN A 86 -13.65 12.47 1.69
CA GLN A 86 -14.87 13.28 1.85
C GLN A 86 -14.65 14.70 1.35
N PHE A 87 -13.57 15.35 1.79
CA PHE A 87 -13.21 16.69 1.34
C PHE A 87 -13.02 16.75 -0.18
N GLN A 88 -12.27 15.81 -0.77
CA GLN A 88 -12.08 15.74 -2.23
C GLN A 88 -13.41 15.57 -2.98
N ALA A 89 -14.29 14.70 -2.49
CA ALA A 89 -15.60 14.48 -3.09
C ALA A 89 -16.50 15.73 -3.02
N GLU A 90 -16.42 16.51 -1.94
CA GLU A 90 -17.13 17.78 -1.80
C GLU A 90 -16.63 18.83 -2.80
N GLN A 91 -15.30 18.96 -2.95
CA GLN A 91 -14.71 19.87 -3.95
C GLN A 91 -15.08 19.47 -5.39
N MET A 92 -15.17 18.17 -5.69
CA MET A 92 -15.61 17.70 -7.01
C MET A 92 -17.09 17.99 -7.30
N LYS A 93 -17.93 18.04 -6.26
CA LYS A 93 -19.36 18.38 -6.39
C LYS A 93 -19.60 19.88 -6.52
N ASN A 94 -18.73 20.70 -5.93
CA ASN A 94 -18.73 22.14 -6.04
C ASN A 94 -17.47 22.62 -6.76
N PRO A 95 -17.34 22.39 -8.09
CA PRO A 95 -16.26 23.00 -8.84
C PRO A 95 -16.47 24.51 -8.72
N THR A 96 -15.59 25.18 -7.98
CA THR A 96 -15.64 26.62 -7.78
C THR A 96 -15.79 27.30 -9.15
N THR A 97 -16.90 28.04 -9.31
CA THR A 97 -17.21 28.91 -10.46
C THR A 97 -16.06 29.84 -10.80
#